data_AF-N4TJS8-F1
#
_entry.id   AF-N4TJS8-F1
#
_cell.length_a   1.000
_cell.length_b   1.000
_cell.length_c   1.000
_cell.angle_alpha   90.00
_cell.angle_beta   90.00
_cell.angle_gamma   90.00
#
_symmetry.space_group_name_H-M   'P 1'
#
loop_
_entity.id
_entity.type
_entity.pdbx_description
1 polymer ?
#
loop_
_entity_poly.entity_id
_entity_poly.type
_entity_poly.pdbx_seq_one_letter_code
_entity_poly.pdbx_strand_id
1 'polypeptide(L)' 'IRLLRLLLHQDEHAPIQCQLFDCALENSGRCRLYEALSYVWGFDYNPESILINGFPPAN' A
#
# COMPACT_ATOMS: atom_id res chain seq x y z
N ILE A 1 -13.23 4.77 -0.66
CA ILE A 1 -12.35 3.63 -0.28
C ILE A 1 -10.96 4.18 -0.02
N ARG A 2 -10.21 3.66 0.95
CA ARG A 2 -8.82 4.04 1.15
C ARG A 2 -7.93 3.08 0.35
N LEU A 3 -7.03 3.64 -0.44
CA LEU A 3 -6.06 2.89 -1.22
C LEU A 3 -4.66 3.25 -0.76
N LEU A 4 -3.78 2.25 -0.74
CA LEU A 4 -2.35 2.43 -0.48
C LEU A 4 -1.61 2.34 -1.83
N ARG A 5 -0.90 3.41 -2.19
CA ARG A 5 -0.08 3.47 -3.42
C ARG A 5 1.39 3.34 -3.08
N LEU A 6 2.07 2.37 -3.69
CA LEU A 6 3.53 2.28 -3.66
C LEU A 6 4.14 3.38 -4.53
N LEU A 7 5.14 4.08 -3.99
CA LEU A 7 5.94 5.07 -4.70
C LEU A 7 7.27 4.41 -5.07
N LEU A 8 7.54 4.34 -6.37
CA LEU A 8 8.79 3.77 -6.87
C LEU A 8 9.96 4.64 -6.43
N HIS A 9 11.01 3.98 -5.93
CA HIS A 9 12.28 4.61 -5.61
C HIS A 9 13.36 4.08 -6.55
N GLN A 10 14.33 4.91 -6.90
CA GLN A 10 15.44 4.51 -7.79
C GLN A 10 16.48 3.65 -7.09
N ASP A 11 16.64 3.84 -5.78
CA ASP A 11 17.47 3.02 -4.91
C ASP A 11 16.68 1.82 -4.39
N GLU A 12 17.16 0.60 -4.69
CA GLU A 12 16.58 -0.68 -4.29
C GLU A 12 16.67 -0.92 -2.78
N HIS A 13 17.58 -0.23 -2.08
CA HIS A 13 17.75 -0.31 -0.63
C HIS A 13 16.97 0.75 0.14
N ALA A 14 16.31 1.68 -0.56
CA ALA A 14 15.52 2.70 0.10
C ALA A 14 14.24 2.10 0.70
N PRO A 15 13.77 2.63 1.85
CA PRO A 15 12.52 2.20 2.44
C PRO A 15 11.36 2.35 1.45
N ILE A 16 10.46 1.37 1.43
CA ILE A 16 9.28 1.40 0.56
C ILE A 16 8.41 2.58 0.96
N GLN A 17 8.28 3.55 0.06
CA GLN A 17 7.44 4.72 0.25
C GLN A 17 6.02 4.42 -0.21
N CYS A 18 5.05 4.75 0.63
CA CYS A 18 3.64 4.55 0.37
C CYS A 18 2.87 5.84 0.58
N GLN A 19 1.82 6.03 -0.21
CA GLN A 19 0.85 7.09 -0.03
C GLN A 19 -0.52 6.50 0.26
N LEU A 20 -1.12 6.89 1.38
CA LEU A 20 -2.51 6.57 1.68
C LEU A 20 -3.39 7.69 1.12
N PHE A 21 -4.36 7.35 0.29
CA PHE A 21 -5.27 8.32 -0.30
C PHE A 21 -6.71 7.78 -0.36
N ASP A 22 -7.65 8.73 -0.30
CA ASP A 22 -9.06 8.44 -0.51
C ASP A 22 -9.37 8.41 -2.01
N CYS A 23 -9.91 7.29 -2.46
CA CYS A 23 -10.45 7.14 -3.79
C CYS A 23 -11.98 7.18 -3.70
N ALA A 24 -12.58 8.18 -4.34
CA ALA A 24 -14.01 8.22 -4.59
C ALA A 24 -14.33 7.15 -5.63
N LEU A 25 -15.03 6.10 -5.21
CA LEU A 25 -15.63 5.17 -6.16
C LEU A 25 -16.83 5.89 -6.76
N GLU A 26 -16.66 6.47 -7.93
CA GLU A 26 -17.80 6.94 -8.71
C GLU A 26 -18.73 5.75 -8.95
N ASN A 27 -20.01 5.97 -8.67
CA ASN A 27 -21.06 4.96 -8.73
C ASN A 27 -21.40 4.64 -10.20
N SER A 28 -20.42 4.15 -10.96
CA SER A 28 -20.49 3.90 -12.40
C SER A 28 -21.31 2.66 -12.78
N GLY A 29 -22.17 2.18 -11.88
CA GLY A 29 -22.97 0.96 -12.08
C GLY A 29 -22.17 -0.34 -12.14
N ARG A 30 -20.83 -0.28 -12.19
CA ARG A 30 -19.94 -1.44 -12.10
C ARG A 30 -19.43 -1.58 -10.66
N CYS A 31 -20.05 -2.48 -9.90
CA CYS A 31 -19.46 -2.98 -8.67
C CYS A 31 -18.10 -3.62 -9.01
N ARG A 32 -17.00 -2.98 -8.59
CA ARG A 32 -15.69 -3.64 -8.61
C ARG A 32 -15.68 -4.63 -7.45
N LEU A 33 -15.94 -5.89 -7.76
CA LEU A 33 -15.76 -6.98 -6.81
C LEU A 33 -14.25 -7.11 -6.58
N TYR A 34 -13.80 -6.79 -5.39
CA TYR A 34 -12.46 -7.12 -4.94
C TYR A 34 -12.58 -8.41 -4.14
N GLU A 35 -11.96 -9.48 -4.59
CA GLU A 35 -11.71 -10.62 -3.73
C GLU A 35 -10.63 -10.23 -2.73
N ALA A 36 -10.85 -10.52 -1.44
CA ALA A 36 -9.86 -10.27 -0.41
C ALA A 36 -8.71 -11.28 -0.56
N LEU A 37 -7.69 -10.90 -1.33
CA LEU A 37 -6.45 -11.65 -1.43
C LEU A 37 -5.53 -11.24 -0.28
N SER A 38 -5.22 -12.18 0.62
CA SER A 38 -4.23 -11.99 1.68
C SER A 38 -2.85 -12.40 1.16
N TYR A 39 -2.00 -11.43 0.87
CA TYR A 39 -0.60 -11.66 0.54
C TYR A 39 0.27 -11.09 1.67
N VAL A 40 1.28 -11.86 2.10
CA VAL A 40 2.35 -11.37 2.96
C VAL A 40 3.50 -10.98 2.04
N TRP A 41 4.00 -9.75 2.16
CA TRP A 41 5.17 -9.30 1.42
C TRP A 41 6.37 -9.28 2.35
N GLY A 42 7.50 -9.79 1.86
CA GLY A 42 8.75 -9.90 2.62
C GLY A 42 8.99 -11.29 3.20
N PHE A 43 10.13 -11.43 3.86
CA PHE A 43 10.49 -12.66 4.58
C PHE A 43 10.19 -12.48 6.06
N ASP A 44 9.67 -13.53 6.71
CA ASP A 44 9.33 -13.50 8.14
C ASP A 44 10.50 -13.09 9.05
N TYR A 45 11.75 -13.32 8.61
CA TYR A 45 12.96 -13.06 9.38
C TYR A 45 13.63 -11.70 9.09
N ASN A 46 13.17 -10.95 8.08
CA ASN A 46 13.66 -9.60 7.79
C ASN A 46 12.55 -8.77 7.11
N PRO A 47 11.60 -8.24 7.88
CA PRO A 47 10.54 -7.41 7.32
C PRO A 47 11.12 -6.08 6.84
N GLU A 48 10.92 -5.77 5.56
CA GLU A 48 11.24 -4.45 5.03
C GLU A 48 10.24 -3.42 5.58
N SER A 49 10.77 -2.27 6.00
CA SER A 49 9.95 -1.20 6.56
C SER A 49 9.25 -0.42 5.45
N ILE A 50 7.94 -0.19 5.62
CA ILE A 50 7.18 0.73 4.78
C ILE A 50 7.01 2.06 5.50
N LEU A 51 7.04 3.16 4.74
CA LEU A 51 6.72 4.50 5.22
C LEU A 51 5.43 4.96 4.55
N ILE A 52 4.40 5.23 5.34
CA ILE A 52 3.12 5.77 4.87
C ILE A 52 3.14 7.27 5.07
N ASN A 53 3.10 8.03 3.98
CA ASN A 53 3.20 9.49 4.00
C ASN A 53 4.42 10.00 4.80
N GLY A 54 5.54 9.26 4.75
CA GLY A 54 6.77 9.61 5.48
C GLY A 54 6.81 9.16 6.95
N PHE A 55 5.78 8.48 7.46
CA PHE A 55 5.74 7.98 8.83
C PHE A 55 5.64 6.44 8.85
N PRO A 56 6.21 5.75 9.84
CA PRO A 56 5.96 4.33 10.02
C PRO A 56 4.46 4.07 10.25
N PRO A 57 3.93 2.90 9.85
CA PRO A 57 2.56 2.52 10.20
C PRO A 57 2.39 2.59 11.73
N ALA A 58 1.30 3.21 12.20
CA ALA A 58 1.03 3.33 13.63
C ALA A 58 0.85 1.94 14.27
N ASN A 59 1.46 1.77 15.46
CA ASN A 59 1.35 0.56 16.27
C ASN A 59 -0.05 0.36 16.85
#